data_AF-A0A442MB76-F1
#
_entry.id   AF-A0A442MB76-F1
#
_cell.length_a   1.000
_cell.length_b   1.000
_cell.length_c   1.000
_cell.angle_alpha   90.00
_cell.angle_beta   90.00
_cell.angle_gamma   90.00
#
_symmetry.space_group_name_H-M   'P 1'
#
loop_
_entity.id
_entity.type
_entity.pdbx_description
1 polymer ?
#
loop_
_entity_poly.entity_id
_entity_poly.type
_entity_poly.pdbx_seq_one_letter_code
_entity_poly.pdbx_strand_id
1 'polypeptide(L)'
;MFYNTGPFVLLDPVFRVNERGRQWVIHHQKKMVHATIRGLPRVPARFYVPPGARLVKYNPYRNEHFVLLDGTPVFKARTAYFKDKEVWII
;
A
#
# COMPACT_ATOMS: atom_id res chain seq x y z
N MET A 1 7.78 -3.62 -3.43
CA MET A 1 7.32 -3.22 -4.78
C MET A 1 5.84 -3.53 -4.86
N PHE A 2 5.00 -2.52 -5.03
CA PHE A 2 3.57 -2.75 -5.25
C PHE A 2 3.37 -3.28 -6.67
N TYR A 3 2.56 -4.31 -6.82
CA TYR A 3 2.09 -4.77 -8.11
C TYR A 3 0.74 -4.10 -8.38
N ASN A 4 0.77 -2.93 -9.04
CA ASN A 4 -0.40 -2.20 -9.53
C ASN A 4 -0.30 -2.08 -11.07
N THR A 5 -1.43 -2.18 -11.77
CA THR A 5 -1.49 -2.21 -13.25
C THR A 5 -1.93 -0.90 -13.89
N GLY A 6 -2.00 0.19 -13.13
CA GLY A 6 -2.30 1.51 -13.68
C GLY A 6 -2.49 2.58 -12.61
N PRO A 7 -2.69 3.84 -13.01
CA PRO A 7 -3.16 4.86 -12.11
C PRO A 7 -4.61 4.58 -11.70
N PHE A 8 -4.86 4.30 -10.42
CA PHE A 8 -6.22 4.15 -9.90
C PHE A 8 -6.34 4.67 -8.47
N VAL A 9 -7.58 4.90 -8.05
CA VAL A 9 -7.91 5.45 -6.73
C VAL A 9 -8.76 4.46 -5.97
N LEU A 10 -8.43 4.23 -4.71
CA LEU A 10 -9.29 3.54 -3.75
C LEU A 10 -9.81 4.53 -2.71
N LEU A 11 -11.11 4.49 -2.44
CA LEU A 11 -11.73 5.12 -1.28
C LEU A 11 -11.74 4.14 -0.12
N ASP A 12 -11.61 4.68 1.09
CA ASP A 12 -11.57 3.94 2.35
C ASP A 12 -10.62 2.72 2.32
N PRO A 13 -9.37 2.90 1.82
CA PRO A 13 -8.41 1.81 1.75
C PRO A 13 -8.09 1.24 3.14
N VAL A 14 -8.10 -0.08 3.24
CA VAL A 14 -7.63 -0.86 4.37
C VAL A 14 -6.36 -1.59 3.97
N PHE A 15 -5.31 -1.39 4.76
CA PHE A 15 -3.98 -1.93 4.56
C PHE A 15 -3.81 -3.17 5.43
N ARG A 16 -3.55 -4.32 4.82
CA ARG A 16 -3.43 -5.60 5.54
C ARG A 16 -2.16 -6.33 5.18
N VAL A 17 -1.45 -6.76 6.22
CA VAL A 17 -0.33 -7.71 6.12
C VAL A 17 -0.79 -9.03 6.74
N ASN A 18 -0.62 -10.12 6.02
CA ASN A 18 -0.81 -11.46 6.55
C ASN A 18 0.49 -11.88 7.23
N GLU A 19 0.51 -11.90 8.56
CA GLU A 19 1.74 -12.17 9.31
C GLU A 19 2.31 -13.56 9.03
N ARG A 20 1.47 -14.59 8.95
CA ARG A 20 1.92 -15.94 8.54
C ARG A 20 2.56 -15.91 7.16
N GLY A 21 1.97 -15.14 6.24
CA GLY A 21 2.52 -14.94 4.90
C GLY A 21 3.85 -14.21 4.90
N ARG A 22 3.97 -13.16 5.72
CA ARG A 22 5.21 -12.39 5.91
C ARG A 22 6.33 -13.27 6.46
N GLN A 23 6.07 -14.03 7.53
CA GLN A 23 7.03 -14.94 8.13
C GLN A 23 7.51 -16.01 7.14
N TRP A 24 6.61 -16.54 6.32
CA TRP A 24 6.99 -17.48 5.27
C TRP A 24 7.96 -16.86 4.25
N VAL A 25 7.70 -15.62 3.81
CA VAL A 25 8.59 -14.88 2.89
C VAL A 25 9.95 -14.58 3.53
N ILE A 26 9.97 -14.25 4.82
CA ILE A 26 11.22 -14.02 5.56
C ILE A 26 12.05 -15.31 5.62
N HIS A 27 11.42 -16.43 5.99
CA HIS A 27 12.09 -17.71 6.15
C HIS A 27 12.57 -18.30 4.81
N HIS A 28 11.73 -18.28 3.78
CA HIS A 28 12.01 -18.97 2.52
C HIS A 28 12.67 -18.06 1.47
N GLN A 29 12.71 -16.75 1.70
CA GLN A 29 13.19 -15.74 0.75
C GLN A 29 12.56 -15.82 -0.65
N LYS A 30 11.34 -16.38 -0.74
CA LYS A 30 10.57 -16.54 -1.98
C LYS A 30 9.43 -15.54 -2.04
N LYS A 31 9.11 -15.06 -3.25
CA LYS A 31 8.02 -14.12 -3.48
C LYS A 31 6.67 -14.81 -3.25
N MET A 32 5.88 -14.26 -2.34
CA MET A 32 4.48 -14.63 -2.12
C MET A 32 3.69 -13.36 -1.78
N VAL A 33 2.42 -13.31 -2.20
CA VAL A 33 1.53 -12.21 -1.80
C VAL A 33 1.21 -12.36 -0.31
N HIS A 34 1.59 -11.37 0.47
CA HIS A 34 1.41 -11.35 1.93
C HIS A 34 0.99 -9.96 2.43
N ALA A 35 0.83 -9.00 1.52
CA ALA A 35 0.42 -7.64 1.82
C ALA A 35 -0.58 -7.19 0.75
N THR A 36 -1.71 -6.64 1.17
CA THR A 36 -2.81 -6.23 0.29
C THR A 36 -3.40 -4.91 0.74
N ILE A 37 -3.90 -4.13 -0.21
CA ILE A 37 -4.66 -2.91 0.04
C ILE A 37 -6.02 -3.12 -0.63
N ARG A 38 -7.10 -2.92 0.12
CA ARG A 38 -8.47 -3.12 -0.35
C ARG A 38 -9.28 -1.87 -0.05
N GLY A 39 -10.14 -1.46 -0.97
CA GLY A 39 -11.01 -0.31 -0.81
C GLY A 39 -12.01 -0.26 -1.96
N LEU A 40 -12.81 0.80 -2.00
CA LEU A 40 -13.78 1.01 -3.07
C LEU A 40 -13.10 1.67 -4.26
N PRO A 41 -13.09 1.06 -5.46
CA PRO A 41 -12.49 1.68 -6.63
C PRO A 41 -13.24 2.96 -6.99
N ARG A 42 -12.48 4.03 -7.26
CA ARG A 42 -13.01 5.29 -7.77
C ARG A 42 -12.34 5.60 -9.10
N VAL A 43 -13.16 5.91 -10.10
CA VAL A 43 -12.71 6.38 -11.41
C VAL A 43 -12.73 7.91 -11.40
N PRO A 44 -11.57 8.59 -11.30
CA PRO A 44 -11.55 10.05 -11.35
C PRO A 44 -11.64 10.55 -12.80
N ALA A 45 -12.24 11.72 -13.00
CA ALA A 45 -12.26 12.40 -14.31
C ALA A 45 -10.85 12.76 -14.81
N ARG A 46 -9.93 13.07 -13.88
CA ARG A 46 -8.49 13.22 -14.11
C ARG A 46 -7.72 12.58 -12.96
N PHE A 47 -6.73 11.76 -13.28
CA PHE A 47 -5.86 11.19 -12.26
C PHE A 47 -4.71 12.15 -11.93
N TYR A 48 -4.58 12.53 -10.67
CA TYR A 48 -3.40 13.18 -10.12
C TYR A 48 -3.26 12.85 -8.65
N VAL A 49 -2.02 12.81 -8.15
CA VAL A 49 -1.74 12.71 -6.71
C VAL A 49 -1.78 14.14 -6.14
N PRO A 50 -2.67 14.46 -5.19
CA PRO A 50 -2.80 15.81 -4.68
C PRO A 50 -1.59 16.23 -3.83
N PRO A 51 -1.28 17.54 -3.78
CA PRO A 51 -0.30 18.07 -2.83
C PRO A 51 -0.65 17.66 -1.39
N GLY A 52 0.36 17.32 -0.59
CA GLY A 52 0.19 16.88 0.79
C GLY A 52 -0.14 15.39 0.96
N ALA A 53 -0.34 14.64 -0.13
CA ALA A 53 -0.43 13.19 -0.04
C ALA A 53 0.88 12.59 0.50
N ARG A 54 0.78 11.56 1.35
CA ARG A 54 1.93 10.94 2.01
C ARG A 54 2.24 9.60 1.36
N LEU A 55 3.52 9.36 1.05
CA LEU A 55 3.99 8.12 0.44
C LEU A 55 3.93 6.96 1.45
N VAL A 56 3.28 5.87 1.05
CA VAL A 56 3.22 4.62 1.81
C VAL A 56 4.28 3.65 1.30
N LYS A 57 5.04 3.07 2.23
CA LYS A 57 6.04 2.05 1.96
C LYS A 57 5.72 0.76 2.71
N TYR A 58 6.23 -0.34 2.17
CA TYR A 58 6.19 -1.63 2.84
C TYR A 58 7.40 -2.47 2.46
N ASN A 59 8.06 -3.03 3.47
CA ASN A 59 9.17 -3.96 3.34
C ASN A 59 9.01 -5.06 4.40
N PRO A 60 8.76 -6.33 4.02
CA PRO A 60 8.54 -7.42 4.98
C PRO A 60 9.71 -7.65 5.95
N TYR A 61 10.94 -7.36 5.53
CA TYR A 61 12.15 -7.56 6.34
C TYR A 61 12.37 -6.46 7.37
N ARG A 62 11.66 -5.34 7.26
CA ARG A 62 11.85 -4.16 8.12
C ARG A 62 10.62 -3.80 8.93
N ASN A 63 9.43 -4.02 8.37
CA ASN A 63 8.19 -3.52 8.93
C ASN A 63 7.15 -4.65 8.99
N GLU A 64 6.40 -4.70 10.07
CA GLU A 64 5.23 -5.58 10.23
C GLU A 64 3.99 -5.02 9.52
N HIS A 65 3.99 -3.71 9.26
CA HIS A 65 2.88 -2.98 8.66
C HIS A 65 3.35 -2.12 7.48
N PHE A 66 2.37 -1.63 6.72
CA PHE A 66 2.61 -0.47 5.85
C PHE A 66 2.98 0.73 6.72
N VAL A 67 3.90 1.56 6.26
CA VAL A 67 4.40 2.72 7.02
C VAL A 67 4.55 3.94 6.12
N LEU A 68 4.54 5.10 6.75
CA LEU A 68 4.92 6.37 6.14
C LEU A 68 6.44 6.56 6.21
N LEU A 69 6.95 7.64 5.59
CA LEU A 69 8.39 7.91 5.55
C LEU A 69 9.00 8.11 6.94
N ASP A 70 8.21 8.59 7.89
CA ASP A 70 8.59 8.77 9.29
C ASP A 70 8.43 7.48 10.14
N GLY A 71 8.02 6.37 9.54
CA GLY A 71 7.80 5.10 10.23
C GLY A 71 6.39 4.93 10.83
N THR A 72 5.51 5.94 10.74
CA THR A 72 4.14 5.83 11.25
C THR A 72 3.39 4.68 10.56
N PRO A 73 2.80 3.73 11.30
CA PRO A 73 2.07 2.62 10.70
C PRO A 73 0.77 3.09 10.03
N VAL A 74 0.43 2.47 8.91
CA VAL A 74 -0.76 2.76 8.10
C VAL A 74 -1.66 1.54 8.07
N PHE A 75 -2.84 1.68 8.66
CA PHE A 75 -3.89 0.64 8.66
C PHE A 75 -5.09 1.02 7.79
N LYS A 76 -5.41 2.32 7.74
CA LYS A 76 -6.52 2.90 6.98
C LYS A 76 -6.12 4.29 6.48
N ALA A 77 -6.82 4.76 5.45
CA ALA A 77 -6.77 6.15 5.01
C ALA A 77 -8.13 6.54 4.41
N ARG A 78 -8.33 7.82 4.07
CA ARG A 78 -9.54 8.25 3.37
C ARG A 78 -9.46 7.93 1.89
N THR A 79 -8.29 8.10 1.28
CA THR A 79 -8.08 7.84 -0.14
C THR A 79 -6.67 7.35 -0.39
N ALA A 80 -6.52 6.33 -1.24
CA ALA A 80 -5.23 5.86 -1.73
C ALA A 80 -5.13 6.06 -3.24
N TYR A 81 -4.03 6.65 -3.68
CA TYR A 81 -3.67 6.90 -5.07
C TYR A 81 -2.55 5.94 -5.45
N PHE A 82 -2.79 5.09 -6.43
CA PHE A 82 -1.82 4.15 -6.96
C PHE A 82 -1.24 4.76 -8.23
N LYS A 83 0.07 4.95 -8.32
CA LYS A 83 0.75 5.50 -9.51
C LYS A 83 2.16 4.92 -9.58
N ASP A 84 2.59 4.42 -10.74
CA ASP A 84 3.99 3.99 -10.98
C ASP A 84 4.58 3.05 -9.89
N LYS A 85 3.78 2.08 -9.41
CA LYS A 85 4.14 1.16 -8.30
C LYS A 85 4.34 1.81 -6.93
N GLU A 86 3.88 3.04 -6.78
CA GLU A 86 3.77 3.75 -5.51
C GLU A 86 2.32 3.85 -5.06
N VAL A 87 2.16 4.08 -3.76
CA VAL A 87 0.87 4.30 -3.11
C VAL A 87 0.97 5.54 -2.25
N TRP A 88 0.07 6.50 -2.47
CA TRP A 88 0.00 7.76 -1.75
C TRP A 88 -1.33 7.86 -1.02
N ILE A 89 -1.35 8.36 0.21
CA ILE A 89 -2.58 8.50 0.99
C ILE A 89 -2.86 9.93 1.43
N ILE A 90 -4.13 10.21 1.64
CA ILE A 90 -4.64 11.36 2.41
C ILE A 90 -5.47 10.82 3.58
#